data_AF-A0A0S8EWR9-F1
#
_entry.id   AF-A0A0S8EWR9-F1
#
_cell.length_a   1.000
_cell.length_b   1.000
_cell.length_c   1.000
_cell.angle_alpha   90.00
_cell.angle_beta   90.00
_cell.angle_gamma   90.00
#
_symmetry.space_group_name_H-M   'P 1'
#
loop_
_entity.id
_entity.type
_entity.pdbx_description
1 polymer ?
#
loop_
_entity_poly.entity_id
_entity_poly.type
_entity_poly.pdbx_seq_one_letter_code
_entity_poly.pdbx_strand_id
1 'polypeptide(L)'
;MLELPPPSTSASQPVPSSRAPTADEVAERASIGIRTVFRQFKDMDTLYGALVSRMRKDLRRWFPELKRMDAATMHALELVTSFEAWDRLRVDQRLGKQRAAEVMKQAMSALLG
;
A
#
# COMPACT_ATOMS: atom_id res chain seq x y z
N MET A 1 -20.31 2.52 38.34
CA MET A 1 -20.97 1.82 37.22
C MET A 1 -21.14 2.84 36.11
N LEU A 2 -20.12 3.00 35.26
CA LEU A 2 -20.12 3.95 34.14
C LEU A 2 -20.57 3.18 32.90
N GLU A 3 -21.73 3.51 32.35
CA GLU A 3 -22.17 2.96 31.07
C GLU A 3 -21.35 3.58 29.92
N LEU A 4 -20.80 2.71 29.08
CA LEU A 4 -20.11 3.10 27.85
C LEU A 4 -21.12 3.66 26.85
N PRO A 5 -20.78 4.72 26.09
CA PRO A 5 -21.62 5.15 24.98
C PRO A 5 -21.75 4.01 23.95
N PRO A 6 -22.90 3.88 23.27
CA PRO A 6 -23.09 2.84 22.26
C PRO A 6 -22.02 2.98 21.16
N PRO A 7 -21.56 1.86 20.57
CA PRO A 7 -20.61 1.91 19.47
C PRO A 7 -21.23 2.78 18.37
N SER A 8 -20.51 3.84 17.99
CA SER A 8 -20.89 4.66 16.86
C SER A 8 -20.89 3.77 15.62
N THR A 9 -22.08 3.34 15.22
CA THR A 9 -22.37 2.73 13.92
C THR A 9 -22.16 3.81 12.86
N SER A 10 -20.91 4.12 12.55
CA SER A 10 -20.58 4.64 11.23
C SER A 10 -20.29 3.42 10.39
N ALA A 11 -21.27 3.09 9.56
CA ALA A 11 -21.27 1.96 8.65
C ALA A 11 -19.88 1.70 8.08
N SER A 12 -19.45 0.44 8.15
CA SER A 12 -18.44 -0.13 7.27
C SER A 12 -18.70 0.35 5.85
N GLN A 13 -18.01 1.40 5.40
CA GLN A 13 -17.96 1.68 3.98
C GLN A 13 -17.34 0.43 3.34
N PRO A 14 -17.95 -0.12 2.28
CA PRO A 14 -17.37 -1.25 1.59
C PRO A 14 -15.98 -0.84 1.13
N VAL A 15 -14.95 -1.55 1.59
CA VAL A 15 -13.59 -1.40 1.06
C VAL A 15 -13.71 -1.60 -0.46
N PRO A 16 -13.47 -0.58 -1.31
CA PRO A 16 -13.77 -0.70 -2.73
C PRO A 16 -12.91 -1.80 -3.35
N SER A 17 -13.57 -2.59 -4.18
CA SER A 17 -13.05 -3.73 -4.93
C SER A 17 -11.92 -3.31 -5.87
N SER A 18 -10.67 -3.68 -5.56
CA SER A 18 -9.47 -3.71 -6.44
C SER A 18 -9.19 -2.52 -7.39
N ARG A 19 -9.90 -1.38 -7.27
CA ARG A 19 -9.69 -0.20 -8.08
C ARG A 19 -9.05 0.89 -7.23
N ALA A 20 -8.13 1.65 -7.84
CA ALA A 20 -7.60 2.86 -7.24
C ALA A 20 -8.76 3.83 -6.90
N PRO A 21 -8.77 4.43 -5.70
CA PRO A 21 -9.82 5.35 -5.28
C PRO A 21 -9.79 6.63 -6.11
N THR A 22 -10.96 7.25 -6.28
CA THR A 22 -11.10 8.55 -6.94
C THR A 22 -10.64 9.69 -6.03
N ALA A 23 -10.34 10.86 -6.60
CA ALA A 23 -9.95 12.04 -5.82
C ALA A 23 -11.07 12.48 -4.86
N ASP A 24 -12.34 12.33 -5.25
CA ASP A 24 -13.50 12.64 -4.41
C ASP A 24 -13.58 11.70 -3.19
N GLU A 25 -13.41 10.39 -3.40
CA GLU A 25 -13.35 9.40 -2.31
C GLU A 25 -12.18 9.67 -1.35
N VAL A 26 -11.03 10.11 -1.90
CA VAL A 26 -9.87 10.48 -1.08
C VAL A 26 -10.16 11.73 -0.25
N ALA A 27 -10.79 12.76 -0.83
CA ALA A 27 -11.15 14.00 -0.15
C ALA A 27 -12.14 13.76 1.00
N GLU A 28 -13.19 12.99 0.73
CA GLU A 28 -14.21 12.61 1.70
C GLU A 28 -13.59 11.86 2.88
N ARG A 29 -12.81 10.80 2.59
CA ARG A 29 -12.18 9.97 3.64
C ARG A 29 -11.17 10.73 4.48
N ALA A 30 -10.48 11.72 3.91
CA ALA A 30 -9.52 12.56 4.64
C ALA A 30 -10.17 13.80 5.29
N SER A 31 -11.47 14.02 5.10
CA SER A 31 -12.19 15.22 5.55
C SER A 31 -11.53 16.53 5.11
N ILE A 32 -11.01 16.56 3.88
CA ILE A 32 -10.41 17.74 3.25
C ILE A 32 -11.22 18.16 2.02
N GLY A 33 -11.15 19.43 1.64
CA GLY A 33 -11.75 19.88 0.38
C GLY A 33 -11.07 19.23 -0.83
N ILE A 34 -11.84 18.88 -1.87
CA ILE A 34 -11.33 18.22 -3.08
C ILE A 34 -10.16 18.95 -3.75
N ARG A 35 -10.16 20.30 -3.73
CA ARG A 35 -9.07 21.11 -4.29
C ARG A 35 -7.75 20.95 -3.51
N THR A 36 -7.82 20.55 -2.24
CA THR A 36 -6.65 20.27 -1.40
C THR A 36 -5.95 18.99 -1.84
N VAL A 37 -6.71 17.96 -2.26
CA VAL A 37 -6.15 16.70 -2.79
C VAL A 37 -5.18 16.98 -3.95
N PHE A 38 -5.59 17.81 -4.90
CA PHE A 38 -4.78 18.18 -6.06
C PHE A 38 -3.60 19.13 -5.75
N ARG A 39 -3.54 19.70 -4.54
CA ARG A 39 -2.43 20.57 -4.09
C ARG A 39 -1.42 19.86 -3.20
N GLN A 40 -1.75 18.64 -2.73
CA GLN A 40 -0.90 17.90 -1.81
C GLN A 40 0.46 17.53 -2.44
N PHE A 41 0.47 17.31 -3.76
CA PHE A 41 1.66 16.98 -4.53
C PHE A 41 1.78 17.92 -5.72
N LYS A 42 3.01 18.32 -6.02
CA LYS A 42 3.31 19.24 -7.12
C LYS A 42 3.12 18.59 -8.49
N ASP A 43 3.46 17.30 -8.59
CA ASP A 43 3.46 16.50 -9.80
C ASP A 43 3.36 15.00 -9.44
N MET A 44 3.20 14.16 -10.46
CA MET A 44 3.09 12.70 -10.31
C MET A 44 4.37 12.08 -9.78
N ASP A 45 5.54 12.61 -10.13
CA ASP A 45 6.84 12.10 -9.66
C ASP A 45 6.97 12.29 -8.14
N THR A 46 6.53 13.44 -7.61
CA THR A 46 6.53 13.72 -6.17
C THR A 46 5.54 12.81 -5.44
N LEU A 47 4.35 12.59 -6.01
CA LEU A 47 3.37 11.64 -5.47
C LEU A 47 3.94 10.21 -5.44
N TYR A 48 4.56 9.79 -6.53
CA TYR A 48 5.18 8.48 -6.68
C TYR A 48 6.32 8.28 -5.67
N GLY A 49 7.22 9.24 -5.56
CA GLY A 49 8.32 9.21 -4.59
C GLY A 49 7.81 9.13 -3.14
N ALA A 50 6.72 9.83 -2.82
CA ALA A 50 6.09 9.75 -1.51
C ALA A 50 5.50 8.36 -1.23
N LEU A 51 4.85 7.73 -2.24
CA LEU A 51 4.35 6.36 -2.14
C LEU A 51 5.48 5.36 -1.90
N VAL A 52 6.53 5.39 -2.71
CA VAL A 52 7.69 4.49 -2.56
C VAL A 52 8.35 4.65 -1.19
N SER A 53 8.53 5.90 -0.74
CA SER A 53 9.07 6.20 0.59
C SER A 53 8.19 5.65 1.72
N ARG A 54 6.86 5.74 1.57
CA ARG A 54 5.90 5.15 2.51
C ARG A 54 6.00 3.63 2.53
N MET A 55 6.00 2.97 1.37
CA MET A 55 6.12 1.50 1.27
C MET A 55 7.41 1.00 1.90
N ARG A 56 8.55 1.67 1.63
CA ARG A 56 9.83 1.37 2.28
C ARG A 56 9.76 1.45 3.80
N LYS A 57 9.12 2.50 4.34
CA LYS A 57 8.93 2.67 5.79
C LYS A 57 8.07 1.56 6.38
N ASP A 58 6.98 1.22 5.71
CA ASP A 58 6.06 0.17 6.15
C ASP A 58 6.75 -1.21 6.13
N LEU A 59 7.51 -1.53 5.08
CA LEU A 59 8.30 -2.76 4.99
C LEU A 59 9.30 -2.89 6.14
N ARG A 60 10.06 -1.83 6.43
CA ARG A 60 11.03 -1.81 7.56
C ARG A 60 10.37 -1.85 8.93
N ARG A 61 9.12 -1.39 9.02
CA ARG A 61 8.32 -1.43 10.26
C ARG A 61 7.78 -2.82 10.51
N TRP A 62 7.27 -3.49 9.48
CA TRP A 62 6.68 -4.82 9.59
C TRP A 62 7.73 -5.93 9.74
N PHE A 63 8.89 -5.77 9.12
CA PHE A 63 9.97 -6.75 9.17
C PHE A 63 11.27 -6.10 9.68
N PRO A 64 11.37 -5.83 10.99
CA PRO A 64 12.56 -5.19 11.56
C PRO A 64 13.84 -6.02 11.41
N GLU A 65 13.72 -7.34 11.29
CA GLU A 65 14.80 -8.28 10.96
C GLU A 65 15.50 -7.97 9.63
N LEU A 66 14.79 -7.38 8.65
CA LEU A 66 15.39 -7.00 7.35
C LEU A 66 16.42 -5.87 7.47
N LYS A 67 16.46 -5.15 8.59
CA LYS A 67 17.42 -4.05 8.80
C LYS A 67 18.88 -4.51 8.80
N ARG A 68 19.12 -5.81 9.01
CA ARG A 68 20.46 -6.42 9.01
C ARG A 68 20.89 -6.95 7.65
N MET A 69 20.00 -6.96 6.66
CA MET A 69 20.29 -7.42 5.31
C MET A 69 21.20 -6.42 4.61
N ASP A 70 21.95 -6.89 3.62
CA ASP A 70 22.71 -6.02 2.74
C ASP A 70 21.78 -5.13 1.89
N ALA A 71 22.34 -4.06 1.35
CA ALA A 71 21.58 -3.08 0.57
C ALA A 71 20.93 -3.69 -0.68
N ALA A 72 21.59 -4.64 -1.35
CA ALA A 72 21.06 -5.23 -2.57
C ALA A 72 19.84 -6.10 -2.28
N THR A 73 19.90 -6.94 -1.23
CA THR A 73 18.76 -7.75 -0.79
C THR A 73 17.59 -6.85 -0.34
N MET A 74 17.86 -5.78 0.39
CA MET A 74 16.83 -4.82 0.79
C MET A 74 16.16 -4.16 -0.43
N HIS A 75 16.94 -3.74 -1.45
CA HIS A 75 16.39 -3.18 -2.68
C HIS A 75 15.58 -4.19 -3.49
N ALA A 76 16.01 -5.46 -3.53
CA ALA A 76 15.25 -6.53 -4.18
C ALA A 76 13.93 -6.79 -3.46
N LEU A 77 13.92 -6.78 -2.11
CA LEU A 77 12.71 -6.91 -1.31
C LEU A 77 11.76 -5.72 -1.52
N GLU A 78 12.27 -4.50 -1.57
CA GLU A 78 11.48 -3.31 -1.90
C GLU A 78 10.84 -3.41 -3.29
N LEU A 79 11.57 -3.94 -4.28
CA LEU A 79 11.06 -4.15 -5.63
C LEU A 79 9.97 -5.23 -5.67
N VAL A 80 10.21 -6.39 -5.06
CA VAL A 80 9.27 -7.53 -5.08
C VAL A 80 8.00 -7.21 -4.28
N THR A 81 8.07 -6.32 -3.30
CA THR A 81 6.92 -5.88 -2.49
C THR A 81 6.26 -4.59 -2.98
N SER A 82 6.69 -4.08 -4.15
CA SER A 82 6.25 -2.81 -4.72
C SER A 82 4.84 -2.83 -5.31
N PHE A 83 4.28 -1.63 -5.53
CA PHE A 83 2.97 -1.48 -6.17
C PHE A 83 3.02 -1.92 -7.64
N GLU A 84 4.12 -1.67 -8.35
CA GLU A 84 4.32 -2.01 -9.76
C GLU A 84 4.40 -3.53 -9.93
N ALA A 85 5.05 -4.23 -9.00
CA ALA A 85 5.08 -5.69 -9.00
C ALA A 85 3.66 -6.25 -8.83
N TRP A 86 2.87 -5.68 -7.90
CA TRP A 86 1.48 -6.06 -7.71
C TRP A 86 0.62 -5.78 -8.95
N ASP A 87 0.72 -4.56 -9.49
CA ASP A 87 -0.03 -4.11 -10.66
C ASP A 87 0.30 -4.96 -11.89
N ARG A 88 1.58 -5.21 -12.17
CA ARG A 88 2.01 -6.10 -13.25
C ARG A 88 1.45 -7.51 -13.12
N LEU A 89 1.40 -8.07 -11.91
CA LEU A 89 0.85 -9.41 -11.70
C LEU A 89 -0.67 -9.44 -11.89
N ARG A 90 -1.39 -8.41 -11.42
CA ARG A 90 -2.85 -8.38 -11.38
C ARG A 90 -3.49 -7.83 -12.65
N VAL A 91 -2.86 -6.87 -13.31
CA VAL A 91 -3.37 -6.14 -14.47
C VAL A 91 -2.79 -6.70 -15.75
N ASP A 92 -1.46 -6.67 -15.91
CA ASP A 92 -0.82 -7.11 -17.15
C ASP A 92 -0.90 -8.64 -17.30
N GLN A 93 -0.56 -9.36 -16.23
CA GLN A 93 -0.57 -10.83 -16.24
C GLN A 93 -1.92 -11.44 -15.83
N ARG A 94 -2.88 -10.61 -15.39
CA ARG A 94 -4.24 -11.00 -15.01
C ARG A 94 -4.32 -12.14 -13.98
N LEU A 95 -3.29 -12.31 -13.16
CA LEU A 95 -3.28 -13.33 -12.11
C LEU A 95 -4.33 -13.00 -11.06
N GLY A 96 -5.03 -14.00 -10.51
CA GLY A 96 -5.91 -13.82 -9.34
C GLY A 96 -5.16 -13.28 -8.11
N LYS A 97 -5.89 -12.64 -7.16
CA LYS A 97 -5.29 -12.06 -5.94
C LYS A 97 -4.42 -13.08 -5.18
N GLN A 98 -4.93 -14.29 -5.00
CA GLN A 98 -4.23 -15.38 -4.32
C GLN A 98 -2.96 -15.77 -5.09
N ARG A 99 -3.04 -15.92 -6.41
CA ARG A 99 -1.89 -16.31 -7.23
C ARG A 99 -0.80 -15.25 -7.25
N ALA A 100 -1.17 -13.97 -7.35
CA ALA A 100 -0.23 -12.86 -7.26
C ALA A 100 0.48 -12.83 -5.89
N ALA A 101 -0.28 -13.02 -4.80
CA ALA A 101 0.29 -13.09 -3.45
C ALA A 101 1.27 -14.27 -3.29
N GLU A 102 0.95 -15.45 -3.83
CA GLU A 102 1.87 -16.60 -3.82
C GLU A 102 3.16 -16.33 -4.61
N VAL A 103 3.07 -15.66 -5.76
CA VAL A 103 4.27 -15.29 -6.55
C VAL A 103 5.16 -14.33 -5.77
N MET A 104 4.57 -13.30 -5.14
CA MET A 104 5.35 -12.36 -4.32
C MET A 104 5.96 -13.04 -3.10
N LYS A 105 5.22 -13.94 -2.43
CA LYS A 105 5.71 -14.74 -1.31
C LYS A 105 6.88 -15.62 -1.72
N GLN A 106 6.77 -16.31 -2.85
CA GLN A 106 7.84 -17.14 -3.40
C GLN A 106 9.09 -16.32 -3.72
N ALA A 107 8.93 -15.16 -4.36
CA ALA A 107 10.04 -14.27 -4.67
C ALA A 107 10.72 -13.73 -3.39
N MET A 108 9.93 -13.36 -2.38
CA MET A 108 10.46 -12.94 -1.08
C MET A 108 11.22 -14.06 -0.38
N SER A 109 10.68 -15.29 -0.35
CA SER A 109 11.38 -16.45 0.23
C SER A 109 12.71 -16.72 -0.48
N ALA A 110 12.74 -16.63 -1.81
CA ALA A 110 13.97 -16.83 -2.58
C ALA A 110 15.06 -15.78 -2.27
N LEU A 111 14.68 -14.56 -1.91
CA LEU A 111 15.60 -13.49 -1.52
C LEU A 111 16.13 -13.64 -0.09
N LEU A 112 15.38 -14.32 0.79
CA LEU A 112 15.72 -14.45 2.21
C LEU A 112 16.54 -15.70 2.53
N GLY A 113 16.61 -16.67 1.62
CA GLY A 113 17.31 -17.94 1.81
C GLY A 113 16.43 -18.97 2.51
#